data_AF-A0A916TNM3-F1
#
_entry.id   AF-A0A916TNM3-F1
#
_cell.length_a   1.000
_cell.length_b   1.000
_cell.length_c   1.000
_cell.angle_alpha   90.00
_cell.angle_beta   90.00
_cell.angle_gamma   90.00
#
_symmetry.space_group_name_H-M   'P 1'
#
loop_
_entity.id
_entity.type
_entity.pdbx_description
1 polymer ?
#
loop_
_entity_poly.entity_id
_entity_poly.type
_entity_poly.pdbx_seq_one_letter_code
_entity_poly.pdbx_strand_id
1 'polypeptide(L)' 'MRLAEEYDAAQERGEVATRQHNPGSVGHVGADNMPPVTAADLGLRRKDIHECRKIRDAEREKPPDAIREASRG' A
#
# COMPACT_ATOMS: atom_id res chain seq x y z
N MET A 1 -2.99 9.07 6.43
CA MET A 1 -1.67 8.51 6.14
C MET A 1 -1.53 8.38 4.64
N ARG A 2 -1.16 9.48 3.98
CA ARG A 2 -1.58 9.74 2.60
C ARG A 2 -0.98 8.79 1.55
N LEU A 3 0.31 8.48 1.65
CA LEU A 3 1.02 7.69 0.64
C LEU A 3 0.54 6.23 0.54
N ALA A 4 0.31 5.56 1.68
CA ALA A 4 -0.14 4.17 1.67
C ALA A 4 -1.58 4.03 1.17
N GLU A 5 -2.44 4.98 1.55
CA GLU A 5 -3.83 5.04 1.09
C GLU A 5 -3.89 5.30 -0.43
N GLU A 6 -3.11 6.24 -0.94
CA GLU A 6 -3.02 6.52 -2.38
C GLU A 6 -2.43 5.35 -3.17
N TYR A 7 -1.40 4.67 -2.64
CA TYR A 7 -0.79 3.50 -3.27
C TYR A 7 -1.75 2.31 -3.32
N ASP A 8 -2.47 2.04 -2.23
CA ASP A 8 -3.46 0.95 -2.17
C ASP A 8 -4.64 1.24 -3.12
N ALA A 9 -5.13 2.49 -3.15
CA ALA A 9 -6.18 2.88 -4.09
C ALA A 9 -5.72 2.77 -5.55
N ALA A 10 -4.45 3.06 -5.85
CA ALA A 10 -3.87 2.87 -7.18
C ALA A 10 -3.71 1.38 -7.54
N GLN A 11 -3.45 0.52 -6.56
CA GLN A 11 -3.48 -0.93 -6.75
C GLN A 11 -4.89 -1.45 -7.04
N GLU A 12 -5.91 -0.96 -6.34
CA GLU A 12 -7.32 -1.34 -6.56
C GLU A 12 -7.84 -0.91 -7.95
N ARG A 13 -7.40 0.24 -8.45
CA ARG A 13 -7.72 0.72 -9.80
C ARG A 13 -6.94 0.00 -10.91
N GLY A 14 -5.93 -0.80 -10.56
CA GLY A 14 -5.06 -1.48 -11.52
C GLY A 14 -3.99 -0.58 -12.15
N GLU A 15 -3.82 0.64 -11.66
CA GLU A 15 -2.79 1.59 -12.13
C GLU A 15 -1.38 1.18 -11.68
N VAL A 16 -1.28 0.47 -10.56
CA VAL A 16 -0.02 0.02 -9.94
C VAL A 16 0.03 -1.49 -9.76
N ALA A 17 1.20 -2.08 -10.00
CA ALA A 17 1.38 -3.53 -9.95
C ALA A 17 1.05 -4.10 -8.56
N THR A 18 0.33 -5.21 -8.56
CA THR A 18 0.11 -6.03 -7.36
C THR A 18 1.06 -7.23 -7.39
N ARG A 19 1.12 -7.99 -6.29
CA ARG A 19 1.93 -9.22 -6.25
C ARG A 19 1.45 -10.28 -7.25
N GLN A 20 0.17 -10.27 -7.59
CA GLN A 20 -0.43 -11.20 -8.55
C GLN A 20 -0.41 -10.66 -9.98
N HIS A 21 -0.27 -9.34 -10.13
CA HIS A 21 -0.30 -8.63 -11.41
C HIS A 21 0.95 -7.74 -11.54
N ASN A 22 2.10 -8.38 -11.79
CA ASN A 22 3.42 -7.75 -11.93
C ASN A 22 4.16 -8.27 -13.17
N PRO A 23 5.19 -7.57 -13.67
CA PRO A 23 6.01 -8.07 -14.78
C PRO A 23 6.59 -9.44 -14.41
N GLY A 24 6.16 -10.50 -15.10
CA GLY A 24 6.54 -11.89 -14.82
C GLY A 24 5.50 -12.77 -14.13
N SER A 25 4.32 -12.26 -13.75
CA SER A 25 3.19 -13.14 -13.39
C SER A 25 2.56 -13.76 -14.65
N VAL A 26 2.10 -15.01 -14.53
CA VAL A 26 1.61 -15.85 -15.65
C VAL A 26 0.26 -15.40 -16.25
N GLY A 27 -0.19 -14.17 -15.99
CA GLY A 27 -1.52 -13.68 -16.37
C GLY A 27 -1.58 -12.72 -17.56
N HIS A 28 -0.43 -12.28 -18.09
CA HIS A 28 -0.38 -11.21 -19.09
C HIS A 28 -0.53 -11.76 -20.53
N VAL A 29 -1.74 -11.67 -21.07
CA VAL A 29 -2.06 -11.99 -22.47
C VAL A 29 -2.38 -10.68 -23.22
N GLY A 30 -1.43 -10.18 -24.00
CA GLY A 30 -1.65 -9.06 -24.94
C GLY A 30 -1.20 -7.67 -24.44
N ALA A 31 -1.18 -6.69 -25.35
CA ALA A 31 -0.74 -5.32 -25.09
C ALA A 31 -1.63 -4.56 -24.08
N ASP A 32 -2.91 -4.94 -24.01
CA ASP A 32 -3.88 -4.45 -23.01
C ASP A 32 -3.65 -5.04 -21.61
N ASN A 33 -2.69 -5.95 -21.49
CA ASN A 33 -2.32 -6.67 -20.27
C ASN A 33 -0.85 -6.36 -19.92
N MET A 34 -0.39 -5.16 -20.28
CA MET A 34 0.93 -4.69 -19.87
C MET A 34 0.98 -4.65 -18.35
N PRO A 35 2.01 -5.24 -17.71
CA PRO A 35 2.08 -5.21 -16.26
C PRO A 35 2.07 -3.76 -15.78
N PRO A 36 1.30 -3.43 -14.74
CA PRO A 36 1.17 -2.05 -14.32
C PRO A 36 2.50 -1.53 -13.76
N VAL A 37 2.60 -0.22 -13.65
CA VAL A 37 3.79 0.46 -13.14
C VAL A 37 4.12 -0.05 -11.73
N THR A 38 5.38 -0.40 -11.48
CA THR A 38 5.81 -0.92 -10.18
C THR A 38 6.17 0.21 -9.23
N ALA A 39 6.27 -0.09 -7.92
CA ALA A 39 6.79 0.87 -6.94
C ALA A 39 8.17 1.44 -7.34
N ALA A 40 9.03 0.61 -7.94
CA ALA A 40 10.36 1.04 -8.36
C ALA A 40 10.29 2.04 -9.54
N ASP A 41 9.36 1.82 -10.48
CA ASP A 41 9.14 2.72 -11.61
C ASP A 41 8.60 4.09 -11.17
N LEU A 42 7.88 4.13 -10.04
CA LEU A 42 7.42 5.36 -9.38
C LEU A 42 8.49 6.02 -8.50
N GLY A 43 9.71 5.47 -8.45
CA GLY A 43 10.79 5.95 -7.57
C GLY A 43 10.55 5.67 -6.08
N LEU A 44 9.59 4.81 -5.74
CA LEU A 44 9.25 4.44 -4.37
C LEU A 44 9.99 3.18 -3.96
N ARG A 45 10.53 3.18 -2.73
CA ARG A 45 11.10 1.95 -2.16
C ARG A 45 10.00 1.12 -1.52
N ARG A 46 9.99 -0.18 -1.84
CA ARG A 46 9.04 -1.15 -1.25
C ARG A 46 9.08 -1.17 0.28
N LYS A 47 10.25 -0.91 0.88
CA LYS A 47 10.42 -0.80 2.33
C LYS A 47 9.61 0.37 2.91
N ASP A 48 9.59 1.51 2.25
CA ASP A 48 8.89 2.70 2.73
C ASP A 48 7.37 2.47 2.71
N ILE A 49 6.87 1.83 1.65
CA ILE A 49 5.45 1.41 1.56
C ILE A 49 5.11 0.44 2.69
N HIS A 50 6.00 -0.51 2.98
CA HIS A 50 5.78 -1.48 4.06
C HIS A 50 5.76 -0.83 5.45
N GLU A 51 6.68 0.08 5.75
CA GLU A 51 6.68 0.81 7.03
C GLU A 51 5.46 1.72 7.17
N CYS A 52 5.05 2.41 6.10
CA CYS A 52 3.80 3.19 6.12
C CYS A 52 2.58 2.31 6.42
N ARG A 53 2.47 1.11 5.81
CA ARG A 53 1.37 0.17 6.11
C ARG A 53 1.37 -0.27 7.57
N LYS A 54 2.53 -0.56 8.14
CA LYS A 54 2.64 -0.92 9.58
C LYS A 54 2.17 0.19 10.51
N ILE A 55 2.55 1.44 10.23
CA ILE A 55 2.07 2.58 11.02
C ILE A 55 0.55 2.71 10.88
N ARG A 56 0.00 2.52 9.69
CA ARG A 56 -1.46 2.57 9.44
C ARG A 56 -2.22 1.56 10.26
N ASP A 57 -1.75 0.32 10.20
CA ASP A 57 -2.43 -0.79 10.83
C ASP A 57 -2.31 -0.65 12.35
N ALA A 58 -1.17 -0.17 12.86
CA ALA A 58 -1.01 0.20 14.27
C ALA A 58 -1.91 1.37 14.70
N GLU A 59 -2.15 2.38 13.85
CA GLU A 59 -3.11 3.45 14.15
C GLU A 59 -4.56 2.97 14.12
N ARG A 60 -4.89 2.02 13.24
CA ARG A 60 -6.23 1.40 13.16
C ARG A 60 -6.51 0.42 14.29
N GLU A 61 -5.49 -0.31 14.76
CA GLU A 61 -5.61 -1.27 15.86
C GLU A 61 -5.59 -0.60 17.23
N LYS A 62 -5.21 0.68 17.35
CA LYS A 62 -5.38 1.41 18.60
C LYS A 62 -6.87 1.49 18.93
N PRO A 63 -7.33 0.89 20.05
CA PRO A 63 -8.66 1.18 20.56
C PRO A 63 -8.72 2.70 20.83
N PRO A 64 -9.83 3.39 20.50
CA PRO A 64 -9.98 4.82 20.76
C PRO A 64 -9.83 5.20 22.25
N ASP A 65 -9.79 4.23 23.16
CA ASP A 65 -9.74 4.45 24.61
C ASP A 65 -8.32 4.57 25.18
N ALA A 66 -7.27 4.18 24.46
CA ALA A 66 -5.90 4.20 24.98
C ALA A 66 -5.32 5.62 25.18
N ILE A 67 -5.95 6.66 24.62
CA ILE A 67 -5.52 8.06 24.76
C ILE A 67 -6.19 8.74 25.96
N ARG A 68 -7.29 8.17 26.52
CA ARG A 68 -8.10 8.86 27.54
C ARG A 68 -7.64 8.62 28.99
N GLU A 69 -6.72 7.68 29.23
CA GLU A 69 -6.25 7.35 30.58
C GLU A 69 -4.99 8.12 31.02
N ALA A 70 -4.24 8.70 30.08
CA ALA A 70 -3.02 9.48 30.38
C ALA A 70 -3.29 10.94 30.84
N SER A 71 -4.55 11.35 31.03
CA SER A 71 -4.93 12.68 31.53
C SER A 71 -5.57 12.67 32.92
N ARG A 72 -5.48 11.56 33.66
CA ARG A 72 -5.93 11.42 35.05
C ARG A 72 -4.83 10.92 36.00
N GLY A 73 -3.62 11.43 35.83
CA GLY A 73 -2.53 11.31 36.80
C GLY A 73 -2.20 12.67 37.38
#